data_AF-F5IV59-F1
#
_entry.id   AF-F5IV59-F1
#
_cell.length_a   1.000
_cell.length_b   1.000
_cell.length_c   1.000
_cell.angle_alpha   90.00
_cell.angle_beta   90.00
_cell.angle_gamma   90.00
#
_symmetry.space_group_name_H-M   'P 1'
#
loop_
_entity.id
_entity.type
_entity.pdbx_description
1 polymer ?
#
loop_
_entity_poly.entity_id
_entity_poly.type
_entity_poly.pdbx_seq_one_letter_code
_entity_poly.pdbx_strand_id
1 'polypeptide(L)'
;MNKPFNSYLCMNKRFLNVLLCGVMLFSTGIFSSCGEDVDDLKSRVSVLEVAVADLKDQLSNAMTTGATIVKVEEANGTYTLTLSDGKVITIKPGTGSGANITVEKNEKNVIITVDETEYVLPIGSAVNSLIYSPETTDGIVNIGNTSITVNFLATPAITSANLESATFDIAEAHQLKVGGNGLFKVDGDVTLEGDFIKVPIKALGVEASKSYAVAIYMTINGTTAISSNYFTVKVSDDYSFNSEELVTPTFSNAITDATEVSPGFWTATLPETDAVSFLNEFNFNTLVSLPSINAADLRFELGVKANQNGNVQDRYDFLKSCLTANGAWKMQGRPGSNFNKKEGDAKPDGVLINVVVNDVIKAKIYWKVIDPLANIDFHGGLVNFSEHMEYGNPGVDGTGVGEGEGIIVNPGVNSIDLARTLIGGKLSLVHGNGMKFLNALKAYSVKLGEEDLVMSDGTKLVVTNVGKKYTKFSRGLNWFNIQTSIAKSQRRNWTMSDDEKKALAQSDCNGEIVTGWDGLPGEDMTAKGLNITSDGFFKTTTAYGGWALRVGMGLEFEYDYGMKPISNGCLVFLWINRRTSAENVVDVAPR
;
A
#
# COMPACT_ATOMS: atom_id res chain seq x y z
N MET A 1 13.44 62.55 70.93
CA MET A 1 13.88 63.21 69.68
C MET A 1 14.61 62.20 68.81
N ASN A 2 14.14 62.07 67.57
CA ASN A 2 14.75 61.58 66.32
C ASN A 2 16.16 60.94 66.29
N LYS A 3 16.19 59.65 65.85
CA LYS A 3 17.04 58.91 64.86
C LYS A 3 18.56 59.19 64.76
N PRO A 4 19.42 58.14 64.56
CA PRO A 4 19.54 57.38 63.29
C PRO A 4 19.49 55.84 63.46
N PHE A 5 18.92 55.06 62.53
CA PHE A 5 19.48 54.56 61.24
C PHE A 5 20.53 53.42 61.37
N ASN A 6 20.01 52.20 61.17
CA ASN A 6 20.48 51.11 60.30
C ASN A 6 21.82 50.38 60.57
N SER A 7 21.73 49.04 60.67
CA SER A 7 22.56 48.13 59.87
C SER A 7 21.86 46.78 59.63
N TYR A 8 21.23 46.67 58.46
CA TYR A 8 21.27 45.55 57.52
C TYR A 8 21.27 44.10 58.05
N LEU A 9 20.17 43.40 57.76
CA LEU A 9 20.21 42.10 57.06
C LEU A 9 19.16 42.14 55.95
N CYS A 10 19.52 42.76 54.82
CA CYS A 10 18.80 42.56 53.56
C CYS A 10 18.89 41.08 53.21
N MET A 11 17.74 40.47 52.93
CA MET A 11 17.67 39.14 52.33
C MET A 11 18.38 39.15 50.96
N ASN A 12 19.07 38.05 50.67
CA ASN A 12 19.95 37.88 49.52
C ASN A 12 19.20 38.20 48.21
N LYS A 13 19.78 39.05 47.34
CA LYS A 13 19.21 39.43 46.01
C LYS A 13 18.88 38.22 45.13
N ARG A 14 19.42 37.04 45.45
CA ARG A 14 19.06 35.76 44.80
C ARG A 14 17.63 35.30 45.10
N PHE A 15 17.08 35.58 46.28
CA PHE A 15 15.71 35.19 46.66
C PHE A 15 14.64 36.02 45.95
N LEU A 16 14.93 37.30 45.69
CA LEU A 16 14.03 38.18 44.94
C LEU A 16 13.99 37.83 43.44
N ASN A 17 15.12 37.42 42.86
CA ASN A 17 15.19 36.98 41.46
C ASN A 17 14.47 35.64 41.22
N VAL A 18 14.44 34.75 42.23
CA VAL A 18 13.66 33.49 42.15
C VAL A 18 12.15 33.77 42.21
N LEU A 19 11.72 34.81 42.95
CA LEU A 19 10.30 35.19 43.03
C LEU A 19 9.80 35.98 41.82
N LEU A 20 10.65 36.83 41.21
CA LEU A 20 10.28 37.67 40.06
C LEU A 20 10.09 36.88 38.76
N CYS A 21 10.72 35.71 38.62
CA CYS A 21 10.51 34.80 37.48
C CYS A 21 9.25 33.92 37.63
N GLY A 22 8.55 33.99 38.77
CA GLY A 22 7.40 33.16 39.11
C GLY A 22 6.02 33.79 38.92
N VAL A 23 5.90 34.96 38.28
CA VAL A 23 4.61 35.63 38.07
C VAL A 23 4.48 36.15 36.64
N MET A 24 3.93 35.34 35.74
CA MET A 24 3.06 35.82 34.67
C MET A 24 2.02 34.74 34.34
N LEU A 25 0.92 34.78 35.10
CA LEU A 25 -0.47 34.73 34.63
C LEU A 25 -1.33 34.48 35.88
N PHE A 26 -1.73 35.55 36.56
CA PHE A 26 -3.10 35.80 37.05
C PHE A 26 -3.08 37.13 37.85
N SER A 27 -3.60 38.18 37.21
CA SER A 27 -3.96 39.50 37.74
C SER A 27 -2.85 40.46 38.21
N THR A 28 -3.13 41.74 37.95
CA THR A 28 -2.28 42.94 38.07
C THR A 28 -2.08 43.38 39.53
N GLY A 29 -0.82 43.48 39.97
CA GLY A 29 -0.48 44.11 41.26
C GLY A 29 1.01 44.41 41.35
N ILE A 30 1.36 45.66 41.65
CA ILE A 30 2.75 46.12 41.86
C ILE A 30 3.17 45.74 43.27
N PHE A 31 4.28 45.00 43.43
CA PHE A 31 4.85 44.68 44.74
C PHE A 31 5.42 45.94 45.42
N SER A 32 4.98 46.24 46.65
CA SER A 32 5.57 47.25 47.53
C SER A 32 6.05 46.59 48.80
N SER A 33 7.37 46.54 49.00
CA SER A 33 7.96 45.89 50.18
C SER A 33 7.68 46.71 51.44
N CYS A 34 6.74 46.27 52.27
CA CYS A 34 6.78 46.32 53.74
C CYS A 34 5.46 45.80 54.35
N GLY A 35 5.52 44.68 55.08
CA GLY A 35 4.69 44.47 56.28
C GLY A 35 3.42 43.62 56.17
N GLU A 36 2.74 43.53 55.02
CA GLU A 36 1.43 42.84 54.91
C GLU A 36 1.43 41.55 54.04
N ASP A 37 2.55 41.20 53.41
CA ASP A 37 2.63 40.11 52.42
C ASP A 37 2.73 38.68 53.01
N VAL A 38 2.87 38.50 54.33
CA VAL A 38 3.15 37.17 54.93
C VAL A 38 1.92 36.27 54.97
N ASP A 39 0.73 36.82 55.19
CA ASP A 39 -0.52 36.04 55.26
C ASP A 39 -1.02 35.64 53.87
N ASP A 40 -0.80 36.47 52.84
CA ASP A 40 -1.02 36.09 51.44
C ASP A 40 -0.09 34.95 51.00
N LEU A 41 1.19 35.00 51.41
CA LEU A 41 2.13 33.89 51.17
C LEU A 41 1.67 32.58 51.85
N LYS A 42 1.18 32.62 53.10
CA LYS A 42 0.66 31.42 53.79
C LYS A 42 -0.55 30.82 53.07
N SER A 43 -1.47 31.66 52.62
CA SER A 43 -2.64 31.23 51.85
C SER A 43 -2.21 30.53 50.56
N ARG A 44 -1.29 31.14 49.81
CA ARG A 44 -0.77 30.56 48.55
C ARG A 44 0.03 29.26 48.75
N VAL A 45 0.74 29.09 49.86
CA VAL A 45 1.41 27.83 50.21
C VAL A 45 0.38 26.73 50.53
N SER A 46 -0.67 27.03 51.30
CA SER A 46 -1.71 26.05 51.63
C SER A 46 -2.47 25.53 50.40
N VAL A 47 -2.70 26.38 49.40
CA VAL A 47 -3.32 26.00 48.12
C VAL A 47 -2.42 25.06 47.32
N LEU A 48 -1.10 25.24 47.38
CA LEU A 48 -0.13 24.36 46.72
C LEU A 48 -0.07 22.98 47.41
N GLU A 49 -0.13 22.93 48.74
CA GLU A 49 -0.15 21.67 49.50
C GLU A 49 -1.37 20.81 49.16
N VAL A 50 -2.55 21.42 49.03
CA VAL A 50 -3.79 20.73 48.63
C VAL A 50 -3.70 20.18 47.21
N ALA A 51 -3.15 20.95 46.26
CA ALA A 51 -3.01 20.50 44.87
C ALA A 51 -2.05 19.32 44.72
N VAL A 52 -0.97 19.28 45.51
CA VAL A 52 -0.02 18.15 45.53
C VAL A 52 -0.67 16.91 46.15
N ALA A 53 -1.46 17.06 47.21
CA ALA A 53 -2.20 15.95 47.81
C ALA A 53 -3.22 15.33 46.83
N ASP A 54 -4.00 16.17 46.14
CA ASP A 54 -4.96 15.72 45.13
C ASP A 54 -4.28 14.97 43.96
N LEU A 55 -3.13 15.46 43.50
CA LEU A 55 -2.34 14.76 42.48
C LEU A 55 -1.87 13.37 42.96
N LYS A 56 -1.37 13.26 44.19
CA LYS A 56 -0.95 11.97 44.78
C LYS A 56 -2.14 10.99 44.88
N ASP A 57 -3.32 11.48 45.22
CA ASP A 57 -4.54 10.66 45.30
C ASP A 57 -4.99 10.18 43.91
N GLN A 58 -4.98 11.05 42.90
CA GLN A 58 -5.32 10.67 41.52
C GLN A 58 -4.36 9.61 40.96
N LEU A 59 -3.04 9.77 41.19
CA LEU A 59 -2.03 8.80 40.77
C LEU A 59 -2.16 7.47 41.51
N SER A 60 -2.39 7.51 42.83
CA SER A 60 -2.59 6.31 43.65
C SER A 60 -3.85 5.53 43.24
N ASN A 61 -4.92 6.24 42.95
CA ASN A 61 -6.17 5.65 42.47
C ASN A 61 -5.97 4.96 41.10
N ALA A 62 -5.29 5.63 40.16
CA ALA A 62 -4.98 5.06 38.85
C ALA A 62 -4.16 3.76 38.94
N MET A 63 -3.19 3.69 39.86
CA MET A 63 -2.44 2.46 40.13
C MET A 63 -3.31 1.36 40.75
N THR A 64 -4.20 1.73 41.68
CA THR A 64 -5.07 0.77 42.38
C THR A 64 -6.14 0.18 41.46
N THR A 65 -6.64 0.96 40.50
CA THR A 65 -7.62 0.51 39.49
C THR A 65 -6.99 -0.20 38.29
N GLY A 66 -5.65 -0.20 38.19
CA GLY A 66 -4.92 -0.79 37.06
C GLY A 66 -5.11 -0.02 35.74
N ALA A 67 -5.43 1.28 35.81
CA ALA A 67 -5.60 2.11 34.63
C ALA A 67 -4.29 2.29 33.85
N THR A 68 -4.36 2.28 32.52
CA THR A 68 -3.23 2.53 31.63
C THR A 68 -3.33 3.90 30.99
N ILE A 69 -2.22 4.43 30.51
CA ILE A 69 -2.18 5.69 29.77
C ILE A 69 -2.41 5.38 28.29
N VAL A 70 -3.53 5.86 27.76
CA VAL A 70 -3.91 5.71 26.33
C VAL A 70 -3.46 6.90 25.48
N LYS A 71 -3.21 8.06 26.13
CA LYS A 71 -2.71 9.27 25.46
C LYS A 71 -1.86 10.10 26.42
N VAL A 72 -0.77 10.65 25.90
CA VAL A 72 0.07 11.66 26.58
C VAL A 72 0.18 12.87 25.68
N GLU A 73 -0.23 14.03 26.18
CA GLU A 73 -0.04 15.32 25.51
C GLU A 73 0.87 16.21 26.37
N GLU A 74 1.90 16.77 25.77
CA GLU A 74 2.76 17.77 26.43
C GLU A 74 2.60 19.10 25.72
N ALA A 75 2.16 20.12 26.45
CA ALA A 75 2.05 21.49 25.94
C ALA A 75 2.57 22.47 26.99
N ASN A 76 3.55 23.30 26.61
CA ASN A 76 4.12 24.34 27.48
C ASN A 76 4.61 23.80 28.84
N GLY A 77 5.23 22.61 28.87
CA GLY A 77 5.69 21.97 30.12
C GLY A 77 4.55 21.51 31.03
N THR A 78 3.34 21.34 30.51
CA THR A 78 2.21 20.68 31.18
C THR A 78 1.95 19.36 30.48
N TYR A 79 1.93 18.26 31.23
CA TYR A 79 1.55 16.93 30.76
C TYR A 79 0.07 16.68 31.04
N THR A 80 -0.65 16.25 30.03
CA THR A 80 -2.04 15.79 30.14
C THR A 80 -2.05 14.30 29.81
N LEU A 81 -2.33 13.47 30.82
CA LEU A 81 -2.44 12.03 30.69
C LEU A 81 -3.91 11.65 30.58
N THR A 82 -4.29 11.01 29.49
CA THR A 82 -5.61 10.38 29.37
C THR A 82 -5.48 8.90 29.73
N LEU A 83 -6.24 8.49 30.73
CA LEU A 83 -6.27 7.12 31.22
C LEU A 83 -7.30 6.27 30.47
N SER A 84 -7.11 4.95 30.51
CA SER A 84 -8.02 3.96 29.91
C SER A 84 -9.44 3.98 30.49
N ASP A 85 -9.61 4.48 31.72
CA ASP A 85 -10.90 4.67 32.38
C ASP A 85 -11.57 6.02 32.02
N GLY A 86 -11.00 6.77 31.09
CA GLY A 86 -11.50 8.07 30.62
C GLY A 86 -11.12 9.26 31.51
N LYS A 87 -10.48 9.05 32.66
CA LYS A 87 -10.00 10.15 33.51
C LYS A 87 -8.80 10.85 32.87
N VAL A 88 -8.66 12.13 33.21
CA VAL A 88 -7.56 12.97 32.73
C VAL A 88 -6.77 13.49 33.93
N ILE A 89 -5.48 13.18 33.98
CA ILE A 89 -4.56 13.69 34.99
C ILE A 89 -3.73 14.80 34.34
N THR A 90 -3.78 16.00 34.90
CA THR A 90 -2.96 17.14 34.43
C THR A 90 -1.79 17.36 35.40
N ILE A 91 -0.58 17.29 34.88
CA ILE A 91 0.66 17.40 35.64
C ILE A 91 1.43 18.60 35.12
N LYS A 92 1.82 19.51 36.02
CA LYS A 92 2.70 20.64 35.69
C LYS A 92 4.03 20.45 36.41
N PRO A 93 5.04 19.81 35.79
CA PRO A 93 6.39 19.78 36.32
C PRO A 93 6.88 21.21 36.56
N GLY A 94 7.29 21.51 37.79
CA GLY A 94 7.75 22.83 38.17
C GLY A 94 9.12 22.75 38.84
N THR A 95 10.04 23.61 38.41
CA THR A 95 11.25 24.01 39.17
C THR A 95 10.94 25.09 40.23
N GLY A 96 9.67 25.23 40.64
CA GLY A 96 9.22 26.35 41.47
C GLY A 96 7.87 26.16 42.21
N SER A 97 7.24 24.98 42.12
CA SER A 97 6.26 24.54 43.12
C SER A 97 7.02 24.03 44.34
N GLY A 98 6.53 24.24 45.56
CA GLY A 98 7.17 23.71 46.78
C GLY A 98 7.31 22.17 46.85
N ALA A 99 6.87 21.44 45.81
CA ALA A 99 7.03 20.01 45.61
C ALA A 99 7.89 19.71 44.37
N ASN A 100 8.77 18.71 44.48
CA ASN A 100 9.60 18.23 43.37
C ASN A 100 8.78 17.25 42.52
N ILE A 101 8.28 17.71 41.36
CA ILE A 101 7.53 16.88 40.41
C ILE A 101 8.34 16.65 39.15
N THR A 102 8.64 15.39 38.83
CA THR A 102 9.26 14.99 37.55
C THR A 102 8.36 14.02 36.81
N VAL A 103 8.44 14.06 35.47
CA VAL A 103 7.75 13.12 34.58
C VAL A 103 8.79 12.57 33.62
N GLU A 104 9.00 11.26 33.67
CA GLU A 104 9.87 10.54 32.75
C GLU A 104 9.04 9.56 31.93
N LYS A 105 9.16 9.65 30.60
CA LYS A 105 8.43 8.78 29.67
C LYS A 105 9.41 7.79 29.03
N ASN A 106 9.07 6.51 29.07
CA ASN A 106 9.72 5.48 28.25
C ASN A 106 8.69 4.80 27.34
N GLU A 107 9.11 3.81 26.55
CA GLU A 107 8.25 3.12 25.57
C GLU A 107 7.06 2.38 26.20
N LYS A 108 7.15 2.02 27.49
CA LYS A 108 6.18 1.13 28.16
C LYS A 108 5.45 1.79 29.32
N ASN A 109 6.00 2.86 29.90
CA ASN A 109 5.50 3.47 31.12
C ASN A 109 5.74 4.99 31.12
N VAL A 110 4.93 5.70 31.88
CA VAL A 110 5.21 7.05 32.38
C VAL A 110 5.49 6.94 33.88
N ILE A 111 6.65 7.44 34.29
CA ILE A 111 7.13 7.47 35.66
C ILE A 111 6.94 8.90 36.16
N ILE A 112 6.11 9.10 37.18
CA ILE A 112 5.85 10.40 37.79
C ILE A 112 6.40 10.38 39.20
N THR A 113 7.37 11.25 39.50
CA THR A 113 7.88 11.39 40.88
C THR A 113 7.26 12.62 41.50
N VAL A 114 6.68 12.50 42.70
CA VAL A 114 6.15 13.63 43.49
C VAL A 114 6.75 13.56 44.89
N ASP A 115 7.62 14.49 45.24
CA ASP A 115 8.33 14.54 46.54
C ASP A 115 9.01 13.21 46.91
N GLU A 116 9.83 12.68 46.00
CA GLU A 116 10.59 11.43 46.15
C GLU A 116 9.76 10.13 46.07
N THR A 117 8.42 10.21 45.98
CA THR A 117 7.56 9.06 45.73
C THR A 117 7.35 8.83 44.23
N GLU A 118 7.68 7.63 43.74
CA GLU A 118 7.53 7.23 42.34
C GLU A 118 6.16 6.57 42.07
N TYR A 119 5.49 7.03 41.02
CA TYR A 119 4.25 6.46 40.49
C TYR A 119 4.50 5.99 39.06
N VAL A 120 4.39 4.67 38.83
CA VAL A 120 4.65 4.07 37.51
C VAL A 120 3.33 3.66 36.88
N LEU A 121 2.95 4.34 35.80
CA LEU A 121 1.73 4.02 35.04
C LEU A 121 2.10 3.45 33.67
N PRO A 122 1.59 2.26 33.30
CA PRO A 122 1.89 1.66 32.01
C PRO A 122 1.19 2.38 30.86
N ILE A 123 1.87 2.48 29.72
CA ILE A 123 1.33 2.94 28.45
C ILE A 123 0.81 1.71 27.71
N GLY A 124 -0.47 1.69 27.35
CA GLY A 124 -1.10 0.50 26.78
C GLY A 124 -2.45 0.77 26.14
N SER A 125 -3.06 -0.28 25.60
CA SER A 125 -4.44 -0.25 25.10
C SER A 125 -5.42 0.06 26.24
N ALA A 126 -6.65 0.48 25.88
CA ALA A 126 -7.73 0.75 26.85
C ALA A 126 -8.09 -0.48 27.70
N VAL A 127 -7.67 -1.68 27.29
CA VAL A 127 -7.84 -2.96 27.99
C VAL A 127 -6.53 -3.73 27.96
N ASN A 128 -6.18 -4.40 29.04
CA ASN A 128 -4.98 -5.24 29.19
C ASN A 128 -5.30 -6.75 29.17
N SER A 129 -6.49 -7.14 29.59
CA SER A 129 -6.91 -8.54 29.59
C SER A 129 -8.38 -8.68 29.25
N LEU A 130 -8.70 -9.74 28.52
CA LEU A 130 -10.06 -10.21 28.28
C LEU A 130 -10.18 -11.60 28.93
N ILE A 131 -11.15 -11.79 29.81
CA ILE A 131 -11.31 -13.03 30.57
C ILE A 131 -12.72 -13.56 30.35
N TYR A 132 -12.83 -14.83 29.96
CA TYR A 132 -14.11 -15.54 29.93
C TYR A 132 -14.73 -15.55 31.33
N SER A 133 -15.98 -15.09 31.44
CA SER A 133 -16.76 -15.14 32.65
C SER A 133 -17.78 -16.27 32.56
N PRO A 134 -17.60 -17.38 33.31
CA PRO A 134 -18.48 -18.54 33.22
C PRO A 134 -19.92 -18.23 33.62
N GLU A 135 -20.88 -18.74 32.84
CA GLU A 135 -22.31 -18.63 33.14
C GLU A 135 -22.82 -19.81 33.98
N THR A 136 -22.07 -20.91 33.99
CA THR A 136 -22.40 -22.17 34.65
C THR A 136 -21.31 -22.55 35.64
N THR A 137 -21.68 -23.33 36.67
CA THR A 137 -20.75 -23.77 37.73
C THR A 137 -19.61 -24.64 37.21
N ASP A 138 -19.82 -25.38 36.11
CA ASP A 138 -18.79 -26.19 35.46
C ASP A 138 -17.92 -25.39 34.47
N GLY A 139 -18.33 -24.16 34.15
CA GLY A 139 -17.69 -23.27 33.19
C GLY A 139 -17.63 -23.80 31.75
N ILE A 140 -18.60 -24.64 31.38
CA ILE A 140 -18.74 -25.18 30.04
C ILE A 140 -19.86 -24.45 29.30
N VAL A 141 -19.53 -23.88 28.14
CA VAL A 141 -20.53 -23.32 27.21
C VAL A 141 -21.14 -24.46 26.42
N ASN A 142 -22.46 -24.65 26.50
CA ASN A 142 -23.17 -25.68 25.74
C ASN A 142 -23.78 -25.06 24.48
N ILE A 143 -23.33 -25.48 23.29
CA ILE A 143 -23.79 -24.94 22.01
C ILE A 143 -24.59 -25.99 21.23
N GLY A 144 -25.73 -25.55 20.69
CA GLY A 144 -26.59 -26.35 19.81
C GLY A 144 -26.57 -25.82 18.38
N ASN A 145 -27.69 -25.97 17.67
CA ASN A 145 -27.84 -25.51 16.28
C ASN A 145 -28.05 -23.99 16.14
N THR A 146 -28.23 -23.28 17.25
CA THR A 146 -28.39 -21.82 17.30
C THR A 146 -27.21 -21.16 18.02
N SER A 147 -26.98 -19.89 17.72
CA SER A 147 -25.95 -19.07 18.36
C SER A 147 -26.21 -18.93 19.87
N ILE A 148 -25.13 -18.86 20.65
CA ILE A 148 -25.18 -18.69 22.11
C ILE A 148 -24.34 -17.48 22.52
N THR A 149 -24.81 -16.72 23.49
CA THR A 149 -24.07 -15.60 24.06
C THR A 149 -23.06 -16.11 25.08
N VAL A 150 -21.85 -15.57 25.04
CA VAL A 150 -20.76 -15.88 25.98
C VAL A 150 -20.27 -14.58 26.60
N ASN A 151 -20.12 -14.58 27.93
CA ASN A 151 -19.74 -13.38 28.68
C ASN A 151 -18.23 -13.28 28.89
N PHE A 152 -17.71 -12.06 28.74
CA PHE A 152 -16.31 -11.73 29.00
C PHE A 152 -16.19 -10.49 29.87
N LEU A 153 -15.11 -10.42 30.63
CA LEU A 153 -14.71 -9.26 31.41
C LEU A 153 -13.42 -8.67 30.83
N ALA A 154 -13.43 -7.37 30.59
CA ALA A 154 -12.24 -6.61 30.23
C ALA A 154 -11.62 -5.98 31.48
N THR A 155 -10.30 -5.93 31.56
CA THR A 155 -9.59 -5.17 32.60
C THR A 155 -8.58 -4.21 31.97
N PRO A 156 -8.68 -2.89 32.19
CA PRO A 156 -9.79 -2.20 32.88
C PRO A 156 -11.14 -2.41 32.18
N ALA A 157 -12.25 -2.18 32.91
CA ALA A 157 -13.59 -2.31 32.34
C ALA A 157 -13.78 -1.31 31.19
N ILE A 158 -14.44 -1.75 30.12
CA ILE A 158 -14.69 -0.90 28.94
C ILE A 158 -16.00 -0.14 29.06
N THR A 159 -16.06 1.06 28.49
CA THR A 159 -17.29 1.83 28.36
C THR A 159 -18.03 1.47 27.07
N SER A 160 -19.33 1.81 26.96
CA SER A 160 -20.09 1.64 25.72
C SER A 160 -19.43 2.31 24.51
N ALA A 161 -18.81 3.48 24.71
CA ALA A 161 -18.08 4.18 23.66
C ALA A 161 -16.82 3.43 23.18
N ASN A 162 -16.17 2.65 24.05
CA ASN A 162 -15.06 1.77 23.65
C ASN A 162 -15.54 0.54 22.88
N LEU A 163 -16.75 0.06 23.16
CA LEU A 163 -17.34 -1.09 22.47
C LEU A 163 -17.72 -0.74 21.02
N GLU A 164 -18.20 0.49 20.76
CA GLU A 164 -18.57 0.95 19.42
C GLU A 164 -17.40 0.90 18.41
N SER A 165 -16.16 1.05 18.88
CA SER A 165 -14.95 0.98 18.05
C SER A 165 -14.22 -0.36 18.13
N ALA A 166 -14.79 -1.36 18.82
CA ALA A 166 -14.19 -2.67 19.01
C ALA A 166 -14.66 -3.67 17.95
N THR A 167 -13.77 -4.55 17.49
CA THR A 167 -14.12 -5.72 16.68
C THR A 167 -13.78 -7.01 17.40
N PHE A 168 -14.58 -8.05 17.16
CA PHE A 168 -14.42 -9.36 17.79
C PHE A 168 -14.33 -10.44 16.73
N ASP A 169 -13.41 -11.39 16.92
CA ASP A 169 -13.26 -12.57 16.06
C ASP A 169 -12.85 -13.78 16.90
N ILE A 170 -12.98 -15.00 16.37
CA ILE A 170 -12.47 -16.20 17.02
C ILE A 170 -10.96 -16.24 16.87
N ALA A 171 -10.24 -16.25 17.99
CA ALA A 171 -8.79 -16.26 18.00
C ALA A 171 -8.23 -17.61 17.61
N GLU A 172 -8.74 -18.64 18.27
CA GLU A 172 -8.36 -20.01 18.03
C GLU A 172 -9.52 -20.91 18.47
N ALA A 173 -9.73 -21.98 17.72
CA ALA A 173 -10.56 -23.09 18.15
C ALA A 173 -9.86 -24.40 17.79
N HIS A 174 -9.84 -25.34 18.73
CA HIS A 174 -9.37 -26.68 18.46
C HIS A 174 -10.19 -27.71 19.19
N GLN A 175 -10.44 -28.84 18.53
CA GLN A 175 -10.93 -30.02 19.23
C GLN A 175 -9.84 -30.38 20.23
N LEU A 176 -10.19 -30.89 21.41
CA LEU A 176 -9.22 -31.32 22.44
C LEU A 176 -8.31 -32.51 22.00
N LYS A 177 -8.20 -32.76 20.69
CA LYS A 177 -7.24 -33.66 20.04
C LYS A 177 -6.46 -33.05 18.84
N VAL A 178 -6.95 -32.06 18.07
CA VAL A 178 -6.24 -31.34 16.95
C VAL A 178 -6.95 -30.00 16.59
N GLY A 179 -6.20 -28.97 16.14
CA GLY A 179 -6.70 -27.62 15.81
C GLY A 179 -7.27 -27.36 14.42
N GLY A 180 -8.23 -26.42 14.34
CA GLY A 180 -8.94 -26.07 13.12
C GLY A 180 -9.52 -24.64 13.12
N ASN A 181 -9.12 -23.84 12.14
CA ASN A 181 -9.73 -22.54 11.88
C ASN A 181 -11.10 -22.73 11.19
N GLY A 182 -12.09 -21.88 11.50
CA GLY A 182 -13.43 -21.91 10.89
C GLY A 182 -14.44 -22.85 11.57
N LEU A 183 -14.13 -23.36 12.76
CA LEU A 183 -15.05 -24.19 13.55
C LEU A 183 -16.19 -23.39 14.18
N PHE A 184 -15.90 -22.16 14.60
CA PHE A 184 -16.84 -21.22 15.22
C PHE A 184 -16.69 -19.84 14.59
N LYS A 185 -17.69 -18.99 14.79
CA LYS A 185 -17.62 -17.55 14.49
C LYS A 185 -18.40 -16.73 15.52
N VAL A 186 -18.14 -15.42 15.56
CA VAL A 186 -19.04 -14.46 16.21
C VAL A 186 -20.25 -14.23 15.29
N ASP A 187 -21.47 -14.35 15.81
CA ASP A 187 -22.72 -14.34 15.03
C ASP A 187 -23.79 -13.44 15.65
N GLY A 188 -23.68 -12.14 15.37
CA GLY A 188 -24.58 -11.11 15.87
C GLY A 188 -23.83 -9.95 16.52
N ASP A 189 -24.59 -9.00 17.06
CA ASP A 189 -24.03 -7.81 17.72
C ASP A 189 -23.45 -8.15 19.09
N VAL A 190 -22.23 -7.67 19.34
CA VAL A 190 -21.61 -7.72 20.67
C VAL A 190 -22.18 -6.58 21.51
N THR A 191 -22.63 -6.87 22.72
CA THR A 191 -23.29 -5.89 23.60
C THR A 191 -22.60 -5.79 24.96
N LEU A 192 -22.84 -4.70 25.69
CA LEU A 192 -22.36 -4.49 27.06
C LEU A 192 -23.57 -4.51 28.01
N GLU A 193 -23.55 -5.41 28.99
CA GLU A 193 -24.56 -5.47 30.06
C GLU A 193 -23.88 -5.48 31.43
N GLY A 194 -23.94 -4.35 32.13
CA GLY A 194 -23.08 -4.12 33.30
C GLY A 194 -21.61 -4.09 32.87
N ASP A 195 -20.78 -4.87 33.57
CA ASP A 195 -19.35 -5.02 33.23
C ASP A 195 -19.09 -6.13 32.19
N PHE A 196 -20.13 -6.87 31.78
CA PHE A 196 -19.99 -8.02 30.88
C PHE A 196 -20.11 -7.64 29.41
N ILE A 197 -19.09 -8.04 28.65
CA ILE A 197 -19.11 -8.06 27.19
C ILE A 197 -19.79 -9.35 26.75
N LYS A 198 -20.93 -9.22 26.07
CA LYS A 198 -21.76 -10.32 25.60
C LYS A 198 -21.48 -10.61 24.13
N VAL A 199 -20.78 -11.71 23.85
CA VAL A 199 -20.35 -12.10 22.51
C VAL A 199 -21.19 -13.28 22.01
N PRO A 200 -22.01 -13.12 20.96
CA PRO A 200 -22.75 -14.24 20.39
C PRO A 200 -21.83 -15.11 19.52
N ILE A 201 -21.79 -16.42 19.78
CA ILE A 201 -20.93 -17.39 19.10
C ILE A 201 -21.80 -18.47 18.44
N LYS A 202 -21.45 -18.84 17.20
CA LYS A 202 -22.10 -19.91 16.42
C LYS A 202 -21.09 -20.99 16.03
N ALA A 203 -21.51 -22.24 16.15
CA ALA A 203 -20.77 -23.40 15.65
C ALA A 203 -21.05 -23.64 14.16
N LEU A 204 -20.02 -23.99 13.39
CA LEU A 204 -20.10 -24.31 11.95
C LEU A 204 -19.48 -25.68 11.64
N GLY A 205 -18.17 -25.82 11.79
CA GLY A 205 -17.41 -27.00 11.34
C GLY A 205 -17.18 -28.06 12.42
N VAL A 206 -17.99 -28.09 13.48
CA VAL A 206 -17.77 -28.94 14.65
C VAL A 206 -18.48 -30.28 14.55
N GLU A 207 -17.98 -31.26 15.30
CA GLU A 207 -18.60 -32.57 15.46
C GLU A 207 -19.57 -32.56 16.66
N ALA A 208 -20.73 -33.20 16.48
CA ALA A 208 -21.68 -33.44 17.56
C ALA A 208 -21.04 -34.20 18.73
N SER A 209 -21.51 -33.93 19.96
CA SER A 209 -21.01 -34.55 21.20
C SER A 209 -19.54 -34.31 21.54
N LYS A 210 -18.84 -33.41 20.83
CA LYS A 210 -17.42 -33.09 21.10
C LYS A 210 -17.25 -31.81 21.91
N SER A 211 -16.08 -31.69 22.51
CA SER A 211 -15.66 -30.49 23.24
C SER A 211 -14.46 -29.83 22.58
N TYR A 212 -14.49 -28.52 22.57
CA TYR A 212 -13.51 -27.64 21.93
C TYR A 212 -12.99 -26.63 22.95
N ALA A 213 -11.69 -26.33 22.90
CA ALA A 213 -11.13 -25.16 23.56
C ALA A 213 -11.21 -23.99 22.57
N VAL A 214 -11.81 -22.88 23.01
CA VAL A 214 -12.05 -21.69 22.17
C VAL A 214 -11.50 -20.46 22.88
N ALA A 215 -10.92 -19.54 22.13
CA ALA A 215 -10.54 -18.20 22.58
C ALA A 215 -11.04 -17.16 21.57
N ILE A 216 -11.29 -15.93 22.04
CA ILE A 216 -11.71 -14.80 21.18
C ILE A 216 -10.64 -13.72 21.12
N TYR A 217 -10.55 -13.02 20.00
CA TYR A 217 -9.79 -11.78 19.85
C TYR A 217 -10.74 -10.58 19.95
N MET A 218 -10.31 -9.57 20.68
CA MET A 218 -10.90 -8.24 20.69
C MET A 218 -9.86 -7.24 20.18
N THR A 219 -10.20 -6.45 19.16
CA THR A 219 -9.37 -5.33 18.71
C THR A 219 -10.08 -4.02 19.05
N ILE A 220 -9.44 -3.14 19.82
CA ILE A 220 -9.98 -1.82 20.15
C ILE A 220 -9.23 -0.76 19.35
N ASN A 221 -9.96 0.19 18.74
CA ASN A 221 -9.40 1.32 17.98
C ASN A 221 -8.39 0.88 16.88
N GLY A 222 -8.58 -0.31 16.31
CA GLY A 222 -7.82 -0.81 15.16
C GLY A 222 -6.31 -1.03 15.37
N THR A 223 -5.80 -1.00 16.61
CA THR A 223 -4.34 -0.92 16.85
C THR A 223 -3.77 -2.04 17.73
N THR A 224 -4.56 -2.74 18.55
CA THR A 224 -4.05 -3.84 19.40
C THR A 224 -5.11 -4.93 19.58
N ALA A 225 -4.75 -6.18 19.26
CA ALA A 225 -5.58 -7.36 19.45
C ALA A 225 -5.28 -8.02 20.81
N ILE A 226 -6.32 -8.24 21.62
CA ILE A 226 -6.26 -8.86 22.94
C ILE A 226 -6.97 -10.20 22.84
N SER A 227 -6.29 -11.27 23.24
CA SER A 227 -6.89 -12.62 23.29
C SER A 227 -7.52 -12.88 24.64
N SER A 228 -8.65 -13.59 24.66
CA SER A 228 -9.21 -14.14 25.90
C SER A 228 -8.39 -15.35 26.39
N ASN A 229 -8.60 -15.75 27.65
CA ASN A 229 -8.26 -17.12 28.03
C ASN A 229 -9.13 -18.13 27.25
N TYR A 230 -8.64 -19.36 27.15
CA TYR A 230 -9.44 -20.46 26.62
C TYR A 230 -10.63 -20.77 27.53
N PHE A 231 -11.77 -21.02 26.90
CA PHE A 231 -12.97 -21.57 27.51
C PHE A 231 -13.41 -22.84 26.80
N THR A 232 -14.13 -23.70 27.50
CA THR A 232 -14.57 -25.00 26.94
C THR A 232 -15.97 -24.85 26.36
N VAL A 233 -16.12 -25.22 25.09
CA VAL A 233 -17.41 -25.34 24.41
C VAL A 233 -17.73 -26.81 24.21
N LYS A 234 -18.88 -27.25 24.71
CA LYS A 234 -19.44 -28.59 24.44
C LYS A 234 -20.54 -28.48 23.40
N VAL A 235 -20.42 -29.27 22.34
CA VAL A 235 -21.39 -29.34 21.25
C VAL A 235 -22.46 -30.36 21.60
N SER A 236 -23.72 -29.99 21.37
CA SER A 236 -24.87 -30.86 21.59
C SER A 236 -24.79 -32.16 20.77
N ASP A 237 -25.45 -33.21 21.27
CA ASP A 237 -25.50 -34.53 20.61
C ASP A 237 -26.33 -34.51 19.32
N ASP A 238 -27.28 -33.59 19.21
CA ASP A 238 -28.15 -33.36 18.06
C ASP A 238 -27.64 -32.24 17.14
N TYR A 239 -26.39 -31.80 17.32
CA TYR A 239 -25.80 -30.77 16.45
C TYR A 239 -25.66 -31.28 15.02
N SER A 240 -26.13 -30.48 14.08
CA SER A 240 -26.00 -30.73 12.65
C SER A 240 -25.92 -29.39 11.93
N PHE A 241 -24.79 -29.15 11.27
CA PHE A 241 -24.64 -28.03 10.36
C PHE A 241 -24.30 -28.55 8.97
N ASN A 242 -25.15 -28.21 8.00
CA ASN A 242 -24.85 -28.46 6.61
C ASN A 242 -24.24 -27.20 6.01
N SER A 243 -22.95 -27.26 5.68
CA SER A 243 -22.23 -26.13 5.09
C SER A 243 -22.66 -25.82 3.65
N GLU A 244 -23.37 -26.75 3.00
CA GLU A 244 -23.76 -26.62 1.59
C GLU A 244 -25.18 -27.10 1.31
N GLU A 245 -26.00 -26.22 0.75
CA GLU A 245 -27.35 -26.56 0.29
C GLU A 245 -27.51 -25.94 -1.10
N LEU A 246 -26.97 -26.64 -2.09
CA LEU A 246 -26.80 -26.11 -3.42
C LEU A 246 -28.14 -26.00 -4.15
N VAL A 247 -28.40 -24.84 -4.73
CA VAL A 247 -29.57 -24.55 -5.56
C VAL A 247 -29.13 -24.09 -6.94
N THR A 248 -30.00 -24.23 -7.94
CA THR A 248 -29.74 -23.73 -9.30
C THR A 248 -29.82 -22.19 -9.32
N PRO A 249 -28.71 -21.47 -9.59
CA PRO A 249 -28.73 -20.03 -9.73
C PRO A 249 -29.42 -19.59 -11.03
N THR A 250 -30.01 -18.39 -11.02
CA THR A 250 -30.46 -17.68 -12.23
C THR A 250 -29.48 -16.56 -12.54
N PHE A 251 -29.07 -16.46 -13.80
CA PHE A 251 -28.14 -15.42 -14.25
C PHE A 251 -28.88 -14.30 -15.00
N SER A 252 -28.35 -13.09 -14.94
CA SER A 252 -28.87 -11.98 -15.73
C SER A 252 -28.59 -12.18 -17.23
N ASN A 253 -29.37 -11.52 -18.08
CA ASN A 253 -29.24 -11.64 -19.55
C ASN A 253 -27.88 -11.18 -20.11
N ALA A 254 -27.08 -10.46 -19.31
CA ALA A 254 -25.76 -10.01 -19.71
C ALA A 254 -24.69 -11.11 -19.55
N ILE A 255 -24.97 -12.15 -18.77
CA ILE A 255 -24.06 -13.28 -18.55
C ILE A 255 -24.20 -14.28 -19.69
N THR A 256 -23.06 -14.74 -20.23
CA THR A 256 -23.03 -15.82 -21.24
C THR A 256 -22.37 -17.08 -20.67
N ASP A 257 -22.52 -18.20 -21.37
CA ASP A 257 -21.88 -19.49 -21.03
C ASP A 257 -22.13 -19.98 -19.60
N ALA A 258 -23.28 -19.60 -19.04
CA ALA A 258 -23.76 -20.08 -17.76
C ALA A 258 -24.08 -21.57 -17.86
N THR A 259 -23.26 -22.45 -17.28
CA THR A 259 -23.44 -23.90 -17.40
C THR A 259 -22.94 -24.60 -16.15
N GLU A 260 -23.70 -25.59 -15.68
CA GLU A 260 -23.27 -26.48 -14.61
C GLU A 260 -22.21 -27.44 -15.13
N VAL A 261 -21.02 -27.41 -14.55
CA VAL A 261 -19.87 -28.23 -14.97
C VAL A 261 -19.67 -29.46 -14.08
N SER A 262 -20.20 -29.42 -12.86
CA SER A 262 -20.29 -30.54 -11.93
C SER A 262 -21.35 -30.19 -10.87
N PRO A 263 -21.87 -31.15 -10.08
CA PRO A 263 -22.98 -30.88 -9.15
C PRO A 263 -22.76 -29.63 -8.29
N GLY A 264 -23.59 -28.61 -8.53
CA GLY A 264 -23.58 -27.31 -7.86
C GLY A 264 -22.42 -26.37 -8.18
N PHE A 265 -21.52 -26.73 -9.11
CA PHE A 265 -20.50 -25.85 -9.67
C PHE A 265 -20.89 -25.39 -11.07
N TRP A 266 -20.90 -24.08 -11.25
CA TRP A 266 -21.24 -23.41 -12.49
C TRP A 266 -20.03 -22.69 -13.05
N THR A 267 -19.96 -22.57 -14.37
CA THR A 267 -19.17 -21.52 -15.01
C THR A 267 -20.10 -20.45 -15.55
N ALA A 268 -19.67 -19.20 -15.57
CA ALA A 268 -20.39 -18.09 -16.16
C ALA A 268 -19.39 -17.04 -16.66
N THR A 269 -19.60 -16.49 -17.86
CA THR A 269 -18.72 -15.48 -18.45
C THR A 269 -19.22 -14.09 -18.09
N LEU A 270 -18.35 -13.28 -17.48
CA LEU A 270 -18.63 -11.87 -17.24
C LEU A 270 -18.70 -11.11 -18.56
N PRO A 271 -19.68 -10.20 -18.73
CA PRO A 271 -19.70 -9.31 -19.86
C PRO A 271 -18.54 -8.31 -19.77
N GLU A 272 -18.17 -7.76 -20.92
CA GLU A 272 -17.24 -6.64 -21.02
C GLU A 272 -18.01 -5.42 -21.56
N THR A 273 -18.55 -4.63 -20.64
CA THR A 273 -19.35 -3.43 -20.92
C THR A 273 -18.94 -2.30 -19.98
N ASP A 274 -19.37 -1.07 -20.26
CA ASP A 274 -19.10 0.06 -19.35
C ASP A 274 -19.79 -0.12 -17.98
N ALA A 275 -20.90 -0.85 -17.90
CA ALA A 275 -21.64 -1.09 -16.65
C ALA A 275 -21.10 -2.29 -15.84
N VAL A 276 -20.59 -3.31 -16.52
CA VAL A 276 -20.04 -4.52 -15.93
C VAL A 276 -18.80 -4.89 -16.74
N SER A 277 -17.64 -4.71 -16.12
CA SER A 277 -16.34 -5.16 -16.60
C SER A 277 -15.49 -5.52 -15.40
N PHE A 278 -14.68 -6.56 -15.55
CA PHE A 278 -13.85 -7.07 -14.47
C PHE A 278 -12.79 -6.07 -13.98
N LEU A 279 -12.35 -5.13 -14.84
CA LEU A 279 -11.43 -4.05 -14.48
C LEU A 279 -12.11 -2.85 -13.79
N ASN A 280 -13.44 -2.82 -13.81
CA ASN A 280 -14.27 -1.74 -13.30
C ASN A 280 -14.93 -2.11 -11.96
N GLU A 281 -15.83 -1.24 -11.51
CA GLU A 281 -16.65 -1.44 -10.32
C GLU A 281 -18.03 -1.95 -10.74
N PHE A 282 -18.48 -3.04 -10.13
CA PHE A 282 -19.82 -3.60 -10.34
C PHE A 282 -20.25 -4.40 -9.11
N ASN A 283 -21.41 -5.06 -9.14
CA ASN A 283 -21.85 -5.93 -8.05
C ASN A 283 -22.39 -7.26 -8.59
N PHE A 284 -21.88 -8.39 -8.07
CA PHE A 284 -22.34 -9.72 -8.45
C PHE A 284 -23.82 -9.97 -8.13
N ASN A 285 -24.39 -9.27 -7.16
CA ASN A 285 -25.81 -9.33 -6.81
C ASN A 285 -26.74 -8.85 -7.93
N THR A 286 -26.22 -8.11 -8.93
CA THR A 286 -26.98 -7.75 -10.14
C THR A 286 -26.86 -8.80 -11.25
N LEU A 287 -25.97 -9.78 -11.09
CA LEU A 287 -25.61 -10.76 -12.12
C LEU A 287 -26.17 -12.15 -11.83
N VAL A 288 -26.39 -12.47 -10.57
CA VAL A 288 -26.93 -13.77 -10.13
C VAL A 288 -27.98 -13.60 -9.05
N SER A 289 -29.05 -14.39 -9.14
CA SER A 289 -30.07 -14.53 -8.12
C SER A 289 -30.33 -16.00 -7.82
N LEU A 290 -30.88 -16.27 -6.64
CA LEU A 290 -31.23 -17.62 -6.21
C LEU A 290 -32.76 -17.73 -6.03
N PRO A 291 -33.37 -18.88 -6.38
CA PRO A 291 -34.80 -19.08 -6.20
C PRO A 291 -35.23 -18.88 -4.74
N SER A 292 -36.31 -18.12 -4.54
CA SER A 292 -36.93 -17.90 -3.23
C SER A 292 -36.03 -17.28 -2.14
N ILE A 293 -34.95 -16.59 -2.54
CA ILE A 293 -34.02 -15.89 -1.64
C ILE A 293 -33.93 -14.43 -2.08
N ASN A 294 -34.01 -13.48 -1.14
CA ASN A 294 -33.89 -12.08 -1.48
C ASN A 294 -32.43 -11.71 -1.77
N ALA A 295 -32.24 -10.80 -2.73
CA ALA A 295 -30.92 -10.26 -3.08
C ALA A 295 -30.16 -9.70 -1.86
N ALA A 296 -30.85 -9.07 -0.90
CA ALA A 296 -30.24 -8.50 0.29
C ALA A 296 -29.61 -9.54 1.24
N ASP A 297 -30.06 -10.80 1.15
CA ASP A 297 -29.59 -11.90 2.00
C ASP A 297 -28.37 -12.62 1.38
N LEU A 298 -28.02 -12.28 0.13
CA LEU A 298 -26.89 -12.89 -0.58
C LEU A 298 -25.57 -12.31 -0.11
N ARG A 299 -24.69 -13.19 0.34
CA ARG A 299 -23.28 -12.91 0.59
C ARG A 299 -22.41 -13.55 -0.48
N PHE A 300 -21.30 -12.91 -0.83
CA PHE A 300 -20.36 -13.36 -1.83
C PHE A 300 -18.98 -13.53 -1.22
N GLU A 301 -18.35 -14.65 -1.49
CA GLU A 301 -17.02 -14.99 -0.97
C GLU A 301 -16.19 -15.66 -2.05
N LEU A 302 -14.89 -15.38 -2.10
CA LEU A 302 -14.00 -16.21 -2.92
C LEU A 302 -14.07 -17.66 -2.43
N GLY A 303 -14.28 -18.59 -3.37
CA GLY A 303 -14.18 -20.01 -3.08
C GLY A 303 -12.78 -20.36 -2.58
N VAL A 304 -12.69 -21.36 -1.70
CA VAL A 304 -11.42 -21.75 -1.06
C VAL A 304 -10.29 -21.93 -2.07
N LYS A 305 -9.08 -21.50 -1.71
CA LYS A 305 -7.91 -21.47 -2.59
C LYS A 305 -7.66 -22.79 -3.32
N ALA A 306 -7.86 -23.95 -2.67
CA ALA A 306 -7.69 -25.28 -3.26
C ALA A 306 -8.68 -25.61 -4.40
N ASN A 307 -9.79 -24.89 -4.50
CA ASN A 307 -10.76 -25.03 -5.59
C ASN A 307 -10.54 -24.02 -6.72
N GLN A 308 -9.61 -23.09 -6.57
CA GLN A 308 -9.25 -22.14 -7.62
C GLN A 308 -8.25 -22.76 -8.60
N ASN A 309 -8.23 -22.28 -9.84
CA ASN A 309 -7.16 -22.62 -10.78
C ASN A 309 -5.83 -21.93 -10.38
N GLY A 310 -4.71 -22.39 -10.93
CA GLY A 310 -3.37 -21.93 -10.58
C GLY A 310 -3.16 -20.42 -10.75
N ASN A 311 -3.72 -19.82 -11.81
CA ASN A 311 -3.58 -18.37 -12.04
C ASN A 311 -4.34 -17.54 -10.98
N VAL A 312 -5.46 -18.05 -10.48
CA VAL A 312 -6.19 -17.43 -9.37
C VAL A 312 -5.48 -17.66 -8.04
N GLN A 313 -4.94 -18.86 -7.80
CA GLN A 313 -4.22 -19.16 -6.57
C GLN A 313 -3.01 -18.25 -6.34
N ASP A 314 -2.27 -17.92 -7.41
CA ASP A 314 -1.12 -17.03 -7.39
C ASP A 314 -1.50 -15.59 -6.99
N ARG A 315 -2.79 -15.22 -7.11
CA ARG A 315 -3.32 -13.88 -6.84
C ARG A 315 -4.51 -13.89 -5.86
N TYR A 316 -4.64 -14.93 -5.05
CA TYR A 316 -5.82 -15.17 -4.22
C TYR A 316 -6.15 -14.01 -3.27
N ASP A 317 -5.19 -13.57 -2.48
CA ASP A 317 -5.41 -12.51 -1.48
C ASP A 317 -5.69 -11.16 -2.14
N PHE A 318 -5.05 -10.90 -3.29
CA PHE A 318 -5.35 -9.74 -4.12
C PHE A 318 -6.80 -9.76 -4.61
N LEU A 319 -7.27 -10.87 -5.18
CA LEU A 319 -8.66 -11.00 -5.65
C LEU A 319 -9.67 -10.96 -4.50
N LYS A 320 -9.31 -11.52 -3.34
CA LYS A 320 -10.12 -11.42 -2.12
C LYS A 320 -10.28 -9.97 -1.69
N SER A 321 -9.26 -9.13 -1.81
CA SER A 321 -9.33 -7.69 -1.50
C SER A 321 -10.22 -6.89 -2.48
N CYS A 322 -10.50 -7.45 -3.66
CA CYS A 322 -11.37 -6.82 -4.66
C CYS A 322 -12.86 -7.08 -4.43
N LEU A 323 -13.23 -8.06 -3.60
CA LEU A 323 -14.62 -8.49 -3.38
C LEU A 323 -15.07 -8.21 -1.95
N THR A 324 -16.19 -7.51 -1.80
CA THR A 324 -16.87 -7.36 -0.51
C THR A 324 -17.96 -8.41 -0.33
N ALA A 325 -18.33 -8.65 0.93
CA ALA A 325 -19.35 -9.63 1.31
C ALA A 325 -20.71 -9.40 0.62
N ASN A 326 -21.11 -8.15 0.34
CA ASN A 326 -22.36 -7.84 -0.36
C ASN A 326 -22.28 -7.98 -1.90
N GLY A 327 -21.19 -8.55 -2.42
CA GLY A 327 -20.99 -8.79 -3.84
C GLY A 327 -20.39 -7.62 -4.61
N ALA A 328 -20.11 -6.48 -3.98
CA ALA A 328 -19.46 -5.37 -4.68
C ALA A 328 -18.03 -5.76 -5.06
N TRP A 329 -17.70 -5.55 -6.33
CA TRP A 329 -16.40 -5.78 -6.91
C TRP A 329 -15.75 -4.45 -7.24
N LYS A 330 -14.49 -4.30 -6.85
CA LYS A 330 -13.63 -3.17 -7.25
C LYS A 330 -12.21 -3.66 -7.45
N MET A 331 -11.73 -3.59 -8.68
CA MET A 331 -10.34 -3.92 -8.98
C MET A 331 -9.38 -2.96 -8.25
N GLN A 332 -8.50 -3.49 -7.42
CA GLN A 332 -7.58 -2.71 -6.56
C GLN A 332 -6.21 -2.43 -7.22
N GLY A 333 -5.92 -3.07 -8.34
CA GLY A 333 -4.63 -2.94 -9.02
C GLY A 333 -4.57 -3.80 -10.28
N ARG A 334 -3.38 -3.92 -10.87
CA ARG A 334 -3.19 -4.65 -12.12
C ARG A 334 -3.41 -6.16 -11.93
N PRO A 335 -4.41 -6.79 -12.59
CA PRO A 335 -4.62 -8.24 -12.46
C PRO A 335 -3.51 -9.05 -13.15
N GLY A 336 -3.00 -8.60 -14.29
CA GLY A 336 -1.90 -9.23 -15.02
C GLY A 336 -2.25 -10.56 -15.71
N SER A 337 -3.52 -10.96 -15.68
CA SER A 337 -4.09 -12.06 -16.47
C SER A 337 -5.62 -11.96 -16.44
N ASN A 338 -6.30 -12.72 -17.29
CA ASN A 338 -7.74 -12.93 -17.21
C ASN A 338 -8.14 -14.16 -16.35
N PHE A 339 -7.19 -14.75 -15.63
CA PHE A 339 -7.44 -15.88 -14.72
C PHE A 339 -8.02 -17.13 -15.38
N ASN A 340 -7.81 -17.29 -16.68
CA ASN A 340 -7.98 -18.59 -17.33
C ASN A 340 -7.00 -19.59 -16.73
N LYS A 341 -7.33 -20.87 -16.77
CA LYS A 341 -6.52 -21.92 -16.19
C LYS A 341 -5.22 -22.11 -16.97
N LYS A 342 -4.18 -22.59 -16.28
CA LYS A 342 -2.93 -23.01 -16.92
C LYS A 342 -3.16 -24.33 -17.68
N GLU A 343 -2.32 -24.62 -18.66
CA GLU A 343 -2.33 -25.93 -19.31
C GLU A 343 -2.14 -27.04 -18.26
N GLY A 344 -2.95 -28.11 -18.36
CA GLY A 344 -2.94 -29.23 -17.41
C GLY A 344 -3.69 -29.00 -16.10
N ASP A 345 -4.27 -27.82 -15.86
CA ASP A 345 -5.04 -27.55 -14.65
C ASP A 345 -6.44 -28.21 -14.71
N ALA A 346 -6.78 -28.86 -13.60
CA ALA A 346 -8.04 -29.59 -13.43
C ALA A 346 -9.21 -28.66 -13.09
N LYS A 347 -8.94 -27.46 -12.56
CA LYS A 347 -9.99 -26.48 -12.21
C LYS A 347 -10.39 -25.64 -13.43
N PRO A 348 -11.67 -25.22 -13.56
CA PRO A 348 -12.14 -24.40 -14.67
C PRO A 348 -11.46 -23.03 -14.78
N ASP A 349 -11.62 -22.41 -15.95
CA ASP A 349 -11.31 -20.99 -16.16
C ASP A 349 -12.14 -20.10 -15.25
N GLY A 350 -11.57 -18.98 -14.83
CA GLY A 350 -12.26 -17.95 -14.06
C GLY A 350 -12.08 -18.03 -12.55
N VAL A 351 -12.60 -17.02 -11.87
CA VAL A 351 -12.50 -16.87 -10.40
C VAL A 351 -13.71 -17.54 -9.75
N LEU A 352 -13.48 -18.55 -8.90
CA LEU A 352 -14.56 -19.17 -8.14
C LEU A 352 -15.05 -18.22 -7.05
N ILE A 353 -16.33 -17.88 -7.10
CA ILE A 353 -17.05 -17.12 -6.08
C ILE A 353 -18.24 -17.96 -5.62
N ASN A 354 -18.35 -18.13 -4.30
CA ASN A 354 -19.48 -18.76 -3.65
C ASN A 354 -20.56 -17.71 -3.38
N VAL A 355 -21.82 -18.10 -3.58
CA VAL A 355 -23.00 -17.37 -3.10
C VAL A 355 -23.46 -18.05 -1.81
N VAL A 356 -23.51 -17.28 -0.74
CA VAL A 356 -23.68 -17.75 0.64
C VAL A 356 -24.89 -17.08 1.27
N VAL A 357 -25.69 -17.84 2.01
CA VAL A 357 -26.83 -17.32 2.79
C VAL A 357 -26.79 -17.97 4.16
N ASN A 358 -26.80 -17.17 5.22
CA ASN A 358 -26.74 -17.65 6.61
C ASN A 358 -25.60 -18.66 6.87
N ASP A 359 -24.43 -18.41 6.26
CA ASP A 359 -23.22 -19.24 6.28
C ASP A 359 -23.31 -20.58 5.54
N VAL A 360 -24.39 -20.83 4.80
CA VAL A 360 -24.57 -21.99 3.94
C VAL A 360 -24.26 -21.61 2.49
N ILE A 361 -23.37 -22.34 1.84
CA ILE A 361 -23.08 -22.16 0.42
C ILE A 361 -24.30 -22.64 -0.38
N LYS A 362 -24.87 -21.75 -1.18
CA LYS A 362 -26.04 -22.02 -2.03
C LYS A 362 -25.68 -22.19 -3.51
N ALA A 363 -24.61 -21.55 -3.98
CA ALA A 363 -24.11 -21.74 -5.34
C ALA A 363 -22.59 -21.53 -5.39
N LYS A 364 -21.92 -22.20 -6.33
CA LYS A 364 -20.48 -22.09 -6.58
C LYS A 364 -20.26 -21.75 -8.05
N ILE A 365 -19.68 -20.59 -8.35
CA ILE A 365 -19.65 -20.06 -9.72
C ILE A 365 -18.22 -19.62 -10.09
N TYR A 366 -17.64 -20.24 -11.11
CA TYR A 366 -16.40 -19.77 -11.75
C TYR A 366 -16.75 -18.67 -12.76
N TRP A 367 -16.41 -17.43 -12.40
CA TRP A 367 -16.61 -16.27 -13.24
C TRP A 367 -15.45 -16.10 -14.21
N LYS A 368 -15.68 -16.44 -15.49
CA LYS A 368 -14.71 -16.28 -16.57
C LYS A 368 -14.59 -14.81 -16.94
N VAL A 369 -13.36 -14.37 -17.11
CA VAL A 369 -13.04 -12.99 -17.50
C VAL A 369 -12.56 -12.98 -18.94
N ILE A 370 -13.14 -12.10 -19.73
CA ILE A 370 -12.71 -11.87 -21.11
C ILE A 370 -11.52 -10.91 -21.08
N ASP A 371 -10.41 -11.29 -21.73
CA ASP A 371 -9.39 -10.33 -22.17
C ASP A 371 -9.69 -9.98 -23.64
N PRO A 372 -10.24 -8.78 -23.91
CA PRO A 372 -10.58 -8.37 -25.28
C PRO A 372 -9.36 -8.20 -26.19
N LEU A 373 -8.17 -8.06 -25.61
CA LEU A 373 -6.93 -7.80 -26.34
C LEU A 373 -6.09 -9.07 -26.55
N ALA A 374 -6.53 -10.22 -26.02
CA ALA A 374 -5.77 -11.47 -26.04
C ALA A 374 -5.33 -11.90 -27.45
N ASN A 375 -6.21 -11.69 -28.45
CA ASN A 375 -5.99 -12.09 -29.84
C ASN A 375 -5.61 -10.94 -30.77
N ILE A 376 -5.39 -9.74 -30.24
CA ILE A 376 -4.99 -8.57 -31.04
C ILE A 376 -3.47 -8.60 -31.24
N ASP A 377 -3.06 -8.41 -32.49
CA ASP A 377 -1.65 -8.22 -32.84
C ASP A 377 -1.26 -6.76 -32.70
N PHE A 378 -0.30 -6.48 -31.81
CA PHE A 378 0.23 -5.15 -31.57
C PHE A 378 1.46 -4.82 -32.41
N HIS A 379 1.99 -5.75 -33.22
CA HIS A 379 3.07 -5.38 -34.13
C HIS A 379 2.59 -4.41 -35.21
N GLY A 380 1.36 -4.59 -35.69
CA GLY A 380 0.81 -3.81 -36.80
C GLY A 380 1.75 -3.85 -38.02
N GLY A 381 2.18 -2.67 -38.49
CA GLY A 381 3.15 -2.54 -39.57
C GLY A 381 4.63 -2.69 -39.16
N LEU A 382 4.94 -2.87 -37.88
CA LEU A 382 6.30 -2.82 -37.31
C LEU A 382 6.99 -4.19 -37.21
N VAL A 383 6.68 -5.09 -38.15
CA VAL A 383 7.20 -6.47 -38.15
C VAL A 383 8.58 -6.52 -38.81
N ASN A 384 9.54 -7.18 -38.16
CA ASN A 384 10.90 -7.49 -38.68
C ASN A 384 11.82 -6.28 -38.98
N PHE A 385 11.76 -5.22 -38.16
CA PHE A 385 12.74 -4.13 -38.22
C PHE A 385 13.83 -4.28 -37.17
N SER A 386 15.05 -3.87 -37.51
CA SER A 386 16.20 -3.72 -36.60
C SER A 386 17.16 -2.66 -37.16
N GLU A 387 16.58 -1.65 -37.81
CA GLU A 387 17.33 -0.68 -38.62
C GLU A 387 18.17 0.25 -37.74
N HIS A 388 19.22 0.81 -38.32
CA HIS A 388 20.09 1.76 -37.65
C HIS A 388 19.82 3.18 -38.16
N MET A 389 19.76 4.13 -37.24
CA MET A 389 19.55 5.55 -37.54
C MET A 389 20.51 6.40 -36.71
N GLU A 390 20.88 7.57 -37.18
CA GLU A 390 21.77 8.49 -36.46
C GLU A 390 21.01 9.75 -36.03
N TYR A 391 21.16 10.15 -34.76
CA TYR A 391 20.50 11.31 -34.19
C TYR A 391 21.08 12.62 -34.74
N GLY A 392 20.21 13.50 -35.25
CA GLY A 392 20.67 14.78 -35.79
C GLY A 392 19.60 15.58 -36.54
N ASN A 393 20.02 16.57 -37.31
CA ASN A 393 19.18 17.26 -38.27
C ASN A 393 19.25 16.53 -39.63
N PRO A 394 18.12 16.33 -40.32
CA PRO A 394 18.12 15.69 -41.62
C PRO A 394 18.87 16.53 -42.65
N GLY A 395 19.42 15.86 -43.67
CA GLY A 395 20.06 16.52 -44.82
C GLY A 395 19.11 17.41 -45.62
N VAL A 396 19.65 18.05 -46.66
CA VAL A 396 18.99 19.13 -47.44
C VAL A 396 17.65 18.72 -48.08
N ASP A 397 17.44 17.42 -48.33
CA ASP A 397 16.20 16.88 -48.90
C ASP A 397 15.14 16.51 -47.84
N GLY A 398 15.47 16.65 -46.55
CA GLY A 398 14.58 16.33 -45.42
C GLY A 398 14.28 14.83 -45.28
N THR A 399 14.89 13.97 -46.10
CA THR A 399 14.58 12.53 -46.13
C THR A 399 15.48 11.72 -45.20
N GLY A 400 16.62 12.28 -44.77
CA GLY A 400 17.63 11.53 -43.99
C GLY A 400 18.31 10.41 -44.80
N VAL A 401 18.10 10.36 -46.12
CA VAL A 401 18.78 9.44 -47.05
C VAL A 401 20.18 9.98 -47.43
N GLY A 402 20.39 11.30 -47.32
CA GLY A 402 21.71 11.93 -47.33
C GLY A 402 22.22 12.26 -45.92
N GLU A 403 23.54 12.26 -45.72
CA GLU A 403 24.18 12.61 -44.44
C GLU A 403 23.85 14.07 -44.06
N GLY A 404 23.07 14.23 -43.00
CA GLY A 404 22.73 15.50 -42.37
C GLY A 404 23.69 15.87 -41.23
N GLU A 405 23.34 16.91 -40.47
CA GLU A 405 24.16 17.43 -39.38
C GLU A 405 23.90 16.65 -38.09
N GLY A 406 24.93 16.01 -37.51
CA GLY A 406 24.80 15.31 -36.23
C GLY A 406 24.64 16.26 -35.04
N ILE A 407 23.69 15.97 -34.14
CA ILE A 407 23.52 16.72 -32.89
C ILE A 407 24.41 16.11 -31.81
N ILE A 408 25.26 16.94 -31.21
CA ILE A 408 26.14 16.51 -30.12
C ILE A 408 25.35 16.46 -28.80
N VAL A 409 25.34 15.28 -28.20
CA VAL A 409 24.87 15.08 -26.82
C VAL A 409 26.06 15.24 -25.90
N ASN A 410 26.07 16.32 -25.12
CA ASN A 410 27.22 16.68 -24.29
C ASN A 410 27.41 15.69 -23.11
N PRO A 411 28.62 15.60 -22.55
CA PRO A 411 28.83 14.94 -21.26
C PRO A 411 27.85 15.47 -20.20
N GLY A 412 27.39 14.59 -19.32
CA GLY A 412 26.47 14.93 -18.25
C GLY A 412 24.99 14.67 -18.56
N VAL A 413 24.10 15.43 -17.93
CA VAL A 413 22.65 15.17 -17.90
C VAL A 413 21.99 15.60 -19.20
N ASN A 414 21.35 14.66 -19.90
CA ASN A 414 20.59 14.91 -21.11
C ASN A 414 19.29 14.10 -21.11
N SER A 415 18.34 14.50 -21.95
CA SER A 415 17.06 13.82 -22.13
C SER A 415 16.63 13.90 -23.60
N ILE A 416 16.48 12.74 -24.23
CA ILE A 416 16.06 12.61 -25.64
C ILE A 416 14.73 11.89 -25.67
N ASP A 417 13.70 12.54 -26.21
CA ASP A 417 12.40 11.93 -26.49
C ASP A 417 12.53 11.00 -27.70
N LEU A 418 12.41 9.69 -27.48
CA LEU A 418 12.67 8.68 -28.52
C LEU A 418 11.58 8.70 -29.60
N ALA A 419 10.31 8.72 -29.19
CA ALA A 419 9.18 8.73 -30.12
C ALA A 419 9.22 9.98 -31.00
N ARG A 420 9.40 11.16 -30.39
CA ARG A 420 9.47 12.42 -31.12
C ARG A 420 10.70 12.51 -32.01
N THR A 421 11.83 11.92 -31.60
CA THR A 421 13.04 11.87 -32.43
C THR A 421 12.80 11.08 -33.70
N LEU A 422 12.22 9.89 -33.58
CA LEU A 422 11.96 8.99 -34.70
C LEU A 422 10.85 9.55 -35.61
N ILE A 423 9.69 9.90 -35.04
CA ILE A 423 8.52 10.35 -35.79
C ILE A 423 8.72 11.77 -36.33
N GLY A 424 9.26 12.66 -35.50
CA GLY A 424 9.55 14.06 -35.85
C GLY A 424 10.76 14.24 -36.78
N GLY A 425 11.46 13.15 -37.16
CA GLY A 425 12.50 13.17 -38.19
C GLY A 425 13.79 13.87 -37.76
N LYS A 426 14.14 13.83 -36.46
CA LYS A 426 15.43 14.33 -35.95
C LYS A 426 16.53 13.27 -36.15
N LEU A 427 16.77 12.94 -37.42
CA LEU A 427 17.70 11.91 -37.84
C LEU A 427 18.64 12.46 -38.93
N SER A 428 19.94 12.44 -38.69
CA SER A 428 20.95 12.86 -39.68
C SER A 428 21.22 11.79 -40.73
N LEU A 429 20.96 10.52 -40.43
CA LEU A 429 21.14 9.44 -41.39
C LEU A 429 20.23 8.25 -41.07
N VAL A 430 19.70 7.64 -42.12
CA VAL A 430 18.87 6.44 -42.05
C VAL A 430 19.50 5.35 -42.91
N HIS A 431 19.77 4.19 -42.32
CA HIS A 431 20.38 3.05 -43.02
C HIS A 431 19.34 2.04 -43.49
N GLY A 432 19.69 1.23 -44.50
CA GLY A 432 18.93 0.03 -44.87
C GLY A 432 17.46 0.31 -45.19
N ASN A 433 16.55 -0.46 -44.58
CA ASN A 433 15.11 -0.23 -44.71
C ASN A 433 14.57 0.78 -43.69
N GLY A 434 15.42 1.59 -43.05
CA GLY A 434 15.01 2.54 -42.03
C GLY A 434 13.92 3.51 -42.50
N MET A 435 13.88 3.90 -43.78
CA MET A 435 12.78 4.72 -44.31
C MET A 435 11.44 3.97 -44.33
N LYS A 436 11.44 2.66 -44.62
CA LYS A 436 10.24 1.82 -44.52
C LYS A 436 9.76 1.72 -43.08
N PHE A 437 10.70 1.54 -42.14
CA PHE A 437 10.39 1.57 -40.71
C PHE A 437 9.75 2.90 -40.30
N LEU A 438 10.33 4.05 -40.65
CA LEU A 438 9.79 5.36 -40.27
C LEU A 438 8.39 5.59 -40.82
N ASN A 439 8.14 5.18 -42.07
CA ASN A 439 6.81 5.25 -42.66
C ASN A 439 5.81 4.33 -41.94
N ALA A 440 6.21 3.11 -41.58
CA ALA A 440 5.39 2.20 -40.80
C ALA A 440 5.10 2.73 -39.39
N LEU A 441 6.10 3.32 -38.72
CA LEU A 441 5.94 3.93 -37.40
C LEU A 441 5.00 5.13 -37.44
N LYS A 442 5.12 6.00 -38.45
CA LYS A 442 4.24 7.16 -38.64
C LYS A 442 2.80 6.77 -38.93
N ALA A 443 2.60 5.65 -39.64
CA ALA A 443 1.29 5.09 -39.96
C ALA A 443 0.79 4.07 -38.93
N TYR A 444 1.51 3.87 -37.83
CA TYR A 444 1.21 2.82 -36.86
C TYR A 444 -0.16 3.03 -36.21
N SER A 445 -0.98 1.99 -36.21
CA SER A 445 -2.31 1.95 -35.61
C SER A 445 -2.63 0.49 -35.27
N VAL A 446 -3.16 0.29 -34.07
CA VAL A 446 -3.72 -0.98 -33.60
C VAL A 446 -5.14 -0.71 -33.14
N LYS A 447 -6.09 -1.51 -33.61
CA LYS A 447 -7.53 -1.26 -33.42
C LYS A 447 -8.21 -2.37 -32.63
N LEU A 448 -9.28 -1.98 -31.91
CA LEU A 448 -10.30 -2.88 -31.38
C LEU A 448 -11.61 -2.57 -32.11
N GLY A 449 -12.03 -3.46 -32.99
CA GLY A 449 -13.11 -3.14 -33.94
C GLY A 449 -12.69 -2.01 -34.88
N GLU A 450 -13.45 -0.91 -34.90
CA GLU A 450 -13.17 0.25 -35.75
C GLU A 450 -12.31 1.32 -35.07
N GLU A 451 -12.23 1.29 -33.74
CA GLU A 451 -11.55 2.30 -32.93
C GLU A 451 -10.09 1.96 -32.68
N ASP A 452 -9.22 2.96 -32.73
CA ASP A 452 -7.80 2.83 -32.39
C ASP A 452 -7.62 2.60 -30.88
N LEU A 453 -6.80 1.63 -30.50
CA LEU A 453 -6.29 1.42 -29.13
C LEU A 453 -5.01 2.23 -28.90
N VAL A 454 -4.10 2.11 -29.87
CA VAL A 454 -2.81 2.79 -29.90
C VAL A 454 -2.56 3.23 -31.34
N MET A 455 -2.13 4.47 -31.52
CA MET A 455 -1.83 5.02 -32.84
C MET A 455 -0.67 6.01 -32.79
N SER A 456 -0.05 6.25 -33.93
CA SER A 456 0.78 7.43 -34.18
C SER A 456 -0.12 8.62 -34.52
N ASP A 457 0.08 9.76 -33.84
CA ASP A 457 -0.59 11.03 -34.14
C ASP A 457 0.18 11.91 -35.14
N GLY A 458 1.27 11.36 -35.72
CA GLY A 458 2.20 12.09 -36.58
C GLY A 458 3.33 12.80 -35.84
N THR A 459 3.32 12.79 -34.50
CA THR A 459 4.40 13.34 -33.66
C THR A 459 4.89 12.37 -32.58
N LYS A 460 4.00 11.52 -32.05
CA LYS A 460 4.26 10.53 -31.02
C LYS A 460 3.29 9.35 -31.15
N LEU A 461 3.54 8.31 -30.37
CA LEU A 461 2.57 7.24 -30.14
C LEU A 461 1.62 7.64 -29.01
N VAL A 462 0.35 7.31 -29.17
CA VAL A 462 -0.75 7.71 -28.28
C VAL A 462 -1.59 6.50 -27.92
N VAL A 463 -1.78 6.28 -26.62
CA VAL A 463 -2.83 5.40 -26.11
C VAL A 463 -4.14 6.19 -26.12
N THR A 464 -5.11 5.74 -26.91
CA THR A 464 -6.39 6.43 -27.11
C THR A 464 -7.30 6.26 -25.89
N ASN A 465 -8.51 6.83 -25.95
CA ASN A 465 -9.51 6.62 -24.89
C ASN A 465 -9.94 5.15 -24.79
N VAL A 466 -10.00 4.41 -25.90
CA VAL A 466 -10.30 2.97 -25.88
C VAL A 466 -9.15 2.20 -25.26
N GLY A 467 -7.89 2.49 -25.64
CA GLY A 467 -6.72 1.87 -25.02
C GLY A 467 -6.60 2.18 -23.52
N LYS A 468 -7.03 3.37 -23.09
CA LYS A 468 -7.07 3.77 -21.67
C LYS A 468 -8.03 2.94 -20.82
N LYS A 469 -9.08 2.35 -21.41
CA LYS A 469 -9.98 1.42 -20.69
C LYS A 469 -9.23 0.19 -20.17
N TYR A 470 -8.14 -0.21 -20.83
CA TYR A 470 -7.36 -1.40 -20.51
C TYR A 470 -6.01 -1.09 -19.85
N THR A 471 -5.71 0.17 -19.53
CA THR A 471 -4.43 0.59 -18.96
C THR A 471 -4.62 1.39 -17.67
N LYS A 472 -5.71 1.13 -16.95
CA LYS A 472 -6.05 1.85 -15.72
C LYS A 472 -5.01 1.65 -14.62
N PHE A 473 -4.42 0.46 -14.58
CA PHE A 473 -3.40 0.06 -13.59
C PHE A 473 -2.06 -0.28 -14.24
N SER A 474 -1.87 0.07 -15.51
CA SER A 474 -0.72 -0.32 -16.33
C SER A 474 -0.11 0.91 -17.01
N ARG A 475 1.12 0.78 -17.50
CA ARG A 475 1.84 1.91 -18.11
C ARG A 475 1.31 2.30 -19.49
N GLY A 476 0.61 1.40 -20.19
CA GLY A 476 0.25 1.58 -21.59
C GLY A 476 1.47 1.35 -22.48
N LEU A 477 2.01 2.41 -23.08
CA LEU A 477 3.27 2.29 -23.84
C LEU A 477 4.44 2.14 -22.87
N ASN A 478 5.18 1.03 -22.96
CA ASN A 478 6.38 0.80 -22.18
C ASN A 478 7.60 0.70 -23.09
N TRP A 479 8.49 1.66 -22.97
CA TRP A 479 9.80 1.66 -23.63
C TRP A 479 10.85 1.01 -22.74
N PHE A 480 11.74 0.23 -23.34
CA PHE A 480 12.79 -0.43 -22.56
C PHE A 480 14.06 -0.62 -23.38
N ASN A 481 15.17 -0.79 -22.68
CA ASN A 481 16.44 -1.09 -23.32
C ASN A 481 16.47 -2.54 -23.79
N ILE A 482 16.73 -2.73 -25.08
CA ILE A 482 17.06 -4.05 -25.65
C ILE A 482 18.57 -4.22 -25.68
N GLN A 483 19.30 -3.23 -26.19
CA GLN A 483 20.73 -3.38 -26.45
C GLN A 483 21.40 -2.01 -26.62
N THR A 484 21.95 -1.46 -25.53
CA THR A 484 22.79 -0.26 -25.58
C THR A 484 24.27 -0.64 -25.59
N SER A 485 25.03 -0.10 -26.55
CA SER A 485 26.47 -0.29 -26.72
C SER A 485 27.21 1.05 -26.72
N ILE A 486 28.50 1.05 -26.38
CA ILE A 486 29.38 2.21 -26.55
C ILE A 486 30.27 1.96 -27.74
N ALA A 487 30.45 2.99 -28.55
CA ALA A 487 31.32 2.99 -29.71
C ALA A 487 32.36 4.11 -29.64
N LYS A 488 33.36 3.99 -30.50
CA LYS A 488 34.25 5.08 -30.87
C LYS A 488 33.47 6.12 -31.67
N SER A 489 33.71 7.41 -31.45
CA SER A 489 33.23 8.45 -32.37
C SER A 489 34.18 8.60 -33.56
N GLN A 490 33.65 9.01 -34.72
CA GLN A 490 34.47 9.40 -35.87
C GLN A 490 35.01 10.84 -35.76
N ARG A 491 34.49 11.64 -34.83
CA ARG A 491 34.99 12.99 -34.50
C ARG A 491 35.16 13.91 -35.73
N ARG A 492 34.23 13.82 -36.68
CA ARG A 492 34.28 14.58 -37.95
C ARG A 492 34.15 16.09 -37.76
N ASN A 493 33.58 16.52 -36.64
CA ASN A 493 33.44 17.93 -36.28
C ASN A 493 34.73 18.55 -35.73
N TRP A 494 35.78 17.77 -35.46
CA TRP A 494 37.06 18.30 -34.99
C TRP A 494 37.94 18.66 -36.19
N THR A 495 38.58 19.83 -36.12
CA THR A 495 39.42 20.39 -37.19
C THR A 495 40.85 19.82 -37.24
N MET A 496 41.21 18.98 -36.26
CA MET A 496 42.51 18.32 -36.14
C MET A 496 42.73 17.24 -37.21
N SER A 497 44.00 16.84 -37.42
CA SER A 497 44.35 15.65 -38.19
C SER A 497 43.89 14.35 -37.49
N ASP A 498 43.80 13.25 -38.24
CA ASP A 498 43.34 11.98 -37.68
C ASP A 498 44.30 11.40 -36.62
N ASP A 499 45.61 11.64 -36.78
CA ASP A 499 46.61 11.25 -35.77
C ASP A 499 46.46 12.04 -34.48
N GLU A 500 46.20 13.34 -34.57
CA GLU A 500 45.91 14.19 -33.41
C GLU A 500 44.61 13.77 -32.72
N LYS A 501 43.56 13.48 -33.50
CA LYS A 501 42.27 12.97 -32.95
C LYS A 501 42.50 11.67 -32.19
N LYS A 502 43.22 10.72 -32.79
CA LYS A 502 43.56 9.43 -32.20
C LYS A 502 44.39 9.59 -30.92
N ALA A 503 45.37 10.50 -30.92
CA ALA A 503 46.20 10.78 -29.75
C ALA A 503 45.36 11.31 -28.57
N LEU A 504 44.44 12.25 -28.81
CA LEU A 504 43.56 12.77 -27.74
C LEU A 504 42.52 11.73 -27.29
N ALA A 505 41.94 10.99 -28.24
CA ALA A 505 40.93 9.97 -27.98
C ALA A 505 41.48 8.73 -27.27
N GLN A 506 42.79 8.51 -27.35
CA GLN A 506 43.48 7.29 -26.95
C GLN A 506 42.93 6.03 -27.66
N SER A 507 42.38 6.20 -28.86
CA SER A 507 41.69 5.16 -29.63
C SER A 507 41.58 5.53 -31.11
N ASP A 508 41.36 4.53 -31.98
CA ASP A 508 40.96 4.81 -33.36
C ASP A 508 39.58 5.47 -33.41
N CYS A 509 39.42 6.48 -34.26
CA CYS A 509 38.19 7.27 -34.39
C CYS A 509 37.34 6.75 -35.58
N ASN A 510 36.83 5.53 -35.50
CA ASN A 510 36.25 4.83 -36.68
C ASN A 510 34.74 4.50 -36.59
N GLY A 511 34.09 4.69 -35.45
CA GLY A 511 32.67 4.34 -35.30
C GLY A 511 32.41 2.91 -34.81
N GLU A 512 33.45 2.13 -34.49
CA GLU A 512 33.31 0.75 -34.03
C GLU A 512 32.79 0.66 -32.60
N ILE A 513 32.00 -0.36 -32.32
CA ILE A 513 31.56 -0.70 -30.97
C ILE A 513 32.77 -1.21 -30.19
N VAL A 514 32.98 -0.65 -29.00
CA VAL A 514 34.10 -1.00 -28.12
C VAL A 514 33.66 -1.74 -26.86
N THR A 515 32.40 -1.60 -26.45
CA THR A 515 31.84 -2.39 -25.34
C THR A 515 30.34 -2.57 -25.48
N GLY A 516 29.82 -3.66 -24.92
CA GLY A 516 28.39 -4.01 -24.95
C GLY A 516 27.92 -4.47 -26.31
N TRP A 517 28.70 -5.32 -27.00
CA TRP A 517 28.33 -5.87 -28.32
C TRP A 517 26.93 -6.50 -28.29
N ASP A 518 26.64 -7.29 -27.25
CA ASP A 518 25.33 -7.90 -26.98
C ASP A 518 24.47 -7.07 -26.01
N GLY A 519 24.85 -5.81 -25.79
CA GLY A 519 24.23 -4.90 -24.83
C GLY A 519 25.04 -4.79 -23.54
N LEU A 520 25.09 -3.58 -22.98
CA LEU A 520 25.64 -3.35 -21.65
C LEU A 520 24.71 -3.95 -20.57
N PRO A 521 25.27 -4.64 -19.56
CA PRO A 521 24.54 -4.98 -18.34
C PRO A 521 23.89 -3.74 -17.70
N GLY A 522 22.75 -3.92 -17.04
CA GLY A 522 22.03 -2.80 -16.41
C GLY A 522 22.85 -2.05 -15.35
N GLU A 523 23.74 -2.75 -14.64
CA GLU A 523 24.68 -2.13 -13.70
C GLU A 523 25.71 -1.22 -14.40
N ASP A 524 26.22 -1.64 -15.56
CA ASP A 524 27.17 -0.87 -16.35
C ASP A 524 26.50 0.34 -17.00
N MET A 525 25.27 0.17 -17.50
CA MET A 525 24.46 1.29 -17.98
C MET A 525 24.27 2.33 -16.87
N THR A 526 23.89 1.88 -15.66
CA THR A 526 23.71 2.74 -14.49
C THR A 526 25.01 3.46 -14.12
N ALA A 527 26.13 2.74 -14.02
CA ALA A 527 27.44 3.30 -13.68
C ALA A 527 27.93 4.34 -14.71
N LYS A 528 27.52 4.18 -15.97
CA LYS A 528 27.84 5.10 -17.07
C LYS A 528 26.78 6.17 -17.28
N GLY A 529 25.77 6.21 -16.41
CA GLY A 529 24.69 7.19 -16.46
C GLY A 529 23.86 7.10 -17.72
N LEU A 530 23.50 5.90 -18.17
CA LEU A 530 22.67 5.65 -19.36
C LEU A 530 21.36 4.98 -18.94
N ASN A 531 20.22 5.45 -19.44
CA ASN A 531 18.93 4.84 -19.13
C ASN A 531 17.90 5.05 -20.24
N ILE A 532 17.09 4.02 -20.53
CA ILE A 532 15.82 4.16 -21.25
C ILE A 532 14.70 4.09 -20.23
N THR A 533 13.92 5.15 -20.12
CA THR A 533 12.77 5.20 -19.22
C THR A 533 11.51 4.67 -19.91
N SER A 534 10.59 4.11 -19.13
CA SER A 534 9.35 3.51 -19.64
C SER A 534 8.44 4.49 -20.38
N ASP A 535 8.54 5.78 -20.08
CA ASP A 535 7.82 6.88 -20.76
C ASP A 535 8.48 7.31 -22.08
N GLY A 536 9.51 6.61 -22.56
CA GLY A 536 10.06 6.79 -23.90
C GLY A 536 11.17 7.82 -24.03
N PHE A 537 11.95 8.02 -22.96
CA PHE A 537 13.15 8.87 -23.03
C PHE A 537 14.42 8.07 -22.90
N PHE A 538 15.43 8.45 -23.69
CA PHE A 538 16.81 8.12 -23.38
C PHE A 538 17.41 9.25 -22.53
N LYS A 539 17.78 8.93 -21.30
CA LYS A 539 18.32 9.89 -20.33
C LYS A 539 19.75 9.56 -20.00
N THR A 540 20.54 10.60 -19.80
CA THR A 540 21.88 10.47 -19.25
C THR A 540 22.03 11.21 -17.92
N THR A 541 23.01 10.81 -17.10
CA THR A 541 23.35 11.48 -15.84
C THR A 541 24.71 12.17 -15.91
N THR A 542 25.17 12.77 -14.82
CA THR A 542 26.52 13.35 -14.69
C THR A 542 27.65 12.35 -14.98
N ALA A 543 27.39 11.05 -14.89
CA ALA A 543 28.36 9.99 -15.19
C ALA A 543 28.58 9.75 -16.70
N TYR A 544 27.72 10.27 -17.58
CA TYR A 544 27.88 10.11 -19.02
C TYR A 544 29.02 10.98 -19.56
N GLY A 545 30.02 10.35 -20.18
CA GLY A 545 31.22 11.02 -20.68
C GLY A 545 31.11 11.59 -22.10
N GLY A 546 29.93 11.62 -22.72
CA GLY A 546 29.78 12.16 -24.09
C GLY A 546 30.15 11.19 -25.22
N TRP A 547 30.32 9.90 -24.91
CA TRP A 547 30.75 8.87 -25.88
C TRP A 547 29.74 8.63 -27.00
N ALA A 548 30.20 8.04 -28.11
CA ALA A 548 29.28 7.51 -29.10
C ALA A 548 28.51 6.31 -28.53
N LEU A 549 27.21 6.27 -28.77
CA LEU A 549 26.32 5.23 -28.28
C LEU A 549 25.53 4.63 -29.44
N ARG A 550 25.29 3.33 -29.37
CA ARG A 550 24.25 2.65 -30.15
C ARG A 550 23.16 2.23 -29.18
N VAL A 551 22.02 2.90 -29.21
CA VAL A 551 20.91 2.69 -28.28
C VAL A 551 19.83 1.85 -28.96
N GLY A 552 19.75 0.56 -28.63
CA GLY A 552 18.71 -0.35 -29.07
C GLY A 552 17.53 -0.35 -28.10
N MET A 553 16.35 0.02 -28.58
CA MET A 553 15.14 0.16 -27.77
C MET A 553 14.07 -0.84 -28.19
N GLY A 554 13.35 -1.37 -27.21
CA GLY A 554 12.13 -2.14 -27.39
C GLY A 554 10.91 -1.31 -27.00
N LEU A 555 9.77 -1.69 -27.56
CA LEU A 555 8.48 -1.09 -27.26
C LEU A 555 7.42 -2.17 -27.12
N GLU A 556 6.63 -2.09 -26.06
CA GLU A 556 5.50 -2.97 -25.81
C GLU A 556 4.29 -2.17 -25.32
N PHE A 557 3.11 -2.76 -25.47
CA PHE A 557 1.88 -2.31 -24.86
C PHE A 557 1.61 -3.12 -23.59
N GLU A 558 1.86 -2.53 -22.43
CA GLU A 558 1.51 -3.06 -21.12
C GLU A 558 0.09 -2.63 -20.76
N TYR A 559 -0.79 -3.62 -20.60
CA TYR A 559 -2.19 -3.43 -20.28
C TYR A 559 -2.58 -4.30 -19.07
N ASP A 560 -3.78 -4.10 -18.56
CA ASP A 560 -4.16 -4.59 -17.24
C ASP A 560 -4.19 -6.12 -17.17
N TYR A 561 -4.50 -6.80 -18.27
CA TYR A 561 -4.44 -8.27 -18.35
C TYR A 561 -3.08 -8.82 -18.80
N GLY A 562 -2.15 -8.02 -19.32
CA GLY A 562 -0.92 -8.58 -19.89
C GLY A 562 0.03 -7.58 -20.55
N MET A 563 0.92 -8.09 -21.40
CA MET A 563 1.84 -7.29 -22.20
C MET A 563 1.84 -7.82 -23.63
N LYS A 564 1.87 -6.92 -24.61
CA LYS A 564 1.96 -7.25 -26.04
C LYS A 564 3.15 -6.54 -26.67
N PRO A 565 4.07 -7.27 -27.32
CA PRO A 565 5.16 -6.62 -28.05
C PRO A 565 4.61 -5.77 -29.20
N ILE A 566 5.18 -4.59 -29.40
CA ILE A 566 4.97 -3.75 -30.59
C ILE A 566 6.06 -4.04 -31.63
N SER A 567 7.20 -4.59 -31.22
CA SER A 567 8.29 -5.04 -32.09
C SER A 567 8.78 -6.44 -31.74
N ASN A 568 9.21 -7.18 -32.76
CA ASN A 568 9.96 -8.42 -32.58
C ASN A 568 11.40 -8.10 -32.16
N GLY A 569 11.66 -7.98 -30.86
CA GLY A 569 12.98 -7.62 -30.33
C GLY A 569 13.25 -6.12 -30.40
N CYS A 570 14.42 -5.71 -30.89
CA CYS A 570 14.80 -4.30 -31.01
C CYS A 570 13.92 -3.59 -32.05
N LEU A 571 13.16 -2.58 -31.64
CA LEU A 571 12.35 -1.75 -32.54
C LEU A 571 13.25 -1.03 -33.56
N VAL A 572 14.33 -0.40 -33.07
CA VAL A 572 15.31 0.35 -33.87
C VAL A 572 16.57 0.62 -33.04
N PHE A 573 17.71 0.78 -33.70
CA PHE A 573 18.93 1.28 -33.09
C PHE A 573 19.13 2.77 -33.41
N LEU A 574 19.20 3.59 -32.38
CA LEU A 574 19.55 5.01 -32.50
C LEU A 574 21.01 5.22 -32.12
N TRP A 575 21.80 5.72 -33.07
CA TRP A 575 23.17 6.14 -32.87
C TRP A 575 23.21 7.58 -32.39
N ILE A 576 23.95 7.80 -31.31
CA ILE A 576 24.21 9.11 -30.71
C ILE A 576 25.72 9.36 -30.76
N ASN A 577 26.12 10.57 -31.10
CA ASN A 577 27.52 11.01 -31.18
C ASN A 577 28.48 10.16 -32.07
N ARG A 578 27.94 9.31 -32.95
CA ARG A 578 28.76 8.39 -33.76
C ARG A 578 29.71 9.13 -34.69
N ARG A 579 29.25 10.19 -35.33
CA ARG A 579 30.05 10.99 -36.29
C ARG A 579 30.62 12.24 -35.67
N THR A 580 29.82 12.91 -34.86
CA THR A 580 30.18 14.14 -34.16
C THR A 580 30.18 13.89 -32.66
N SER A 581 31.13 14.45 -31.93
CA SER A 581 31.17 14.35 -30.47
C SER A 581 31.63 15.66 -29.85
N ALA A 582 31.37 15.84 -28.55
CA ALA A 582 31.94 16.94 -27.80
C ALA A 582 33.48 16.91 -27.89
N GLU A 583 34.11 18.08 -27.86
CA GLU A 583 35.57 18.19 -27.87
C GLU A 583 36.17 17.51 -26.63
N ASN A 584 37.37 16.95 -26.79
CA ASN A 584 38.15 16.31 -25.71
C ASN A 584 37.51 15.06 -25.08
N VAL A 585 36.52 14.44 -25.71
CA VAL A 585 35.96 13.15 -25.27
C VAL A 585 36.97 12.02 -25.48
N VAL A 586 37.34 11.37 -24.38
CA VAL A 586 38.15 10.15 -24.36
C VAL A 586 37.21 8.93 -24.40
N ASP A 587 37.47 7.99 -25.30
CA ASP A 587 36.65 6.78 -25.39
C ASP A 587 36.88 5.86 -24.18
N VAL A 588 35.85 5.10 -23.82
CA VAL A 588 36.00 4.06 -22.82
C VAL A 588 36.94 3.00 -23.38
N ALA A 589 37.87 2.52 -22.54
CA ALA A 589 38.72 1.38 -22.91
C ALA A 589 37.84 0.19 -23.37
N PRO A 590 38.22 -0.51 -24.46
CA PRO A 590 37.55 -1.74 -24.85
C PRO A 590 37.57 -2.74 -23.69
N ARG A 591 36.48 -3.49 -23.53
CA ARG A 591 36.45 -4.62 -22.58
C ARG A 591 37.01 -5.88 -23.22
#